data_AF-A0A847XT48-F1
#
_entry.id   AF-A0A847XT48-F1
#
_cell.length_a   1.000
_cell.length_b   1.000
_cell.length_c   1.000
_cell.angle_alpha   90.00
_cell.angle_beta   90.00
_cell.angle_gamma   90.00
#
_symmetry.space_group_name_H-M   'P 1'
#
loop_
_entity.id
_entity.type
_entity.pdbx_description
1 polymer ?
#
loop_
_entity_poly.entity_id
_entity_poly.type
_entity_poly.pdbx_seq_one_letter_code
_entity_poly.pdbx_strand_id
1 'polypeptide(L)' 'MSTKYDVVELFAGVGGFRVGLEAGGKSNVVYANQWEPGRKN' A
#
# COMPACT_ATOMS: atom_id res chain seq x y z
N MET A 1 5.52 20.76 10.78
CA MET A 1 5.68 19.38 10.27
C MET A 1 4.39 18.99 9.57
N SER A 2 4.45 18.48 8.34
CA SER A 2 3.26 17.98 7.65
C SER A 2 2.92 16.59 8.20
N THR A 3 1.72 16.41 8.73
CA THR A 3 1.29 15.11 9.25
C THR A 3 1.12 14.14 8.10
N LYS A 4 1.88 13.03 8.11
CA LYS A 4 1.66 11.89 7.21
C LYS A 4 0.81 10.85 7.92
N TYR A 5 -0.12 10.24 7.19
CA TYR A 5 -0.93 9.14 7.66
C TYR A 5 -0.22 7.82 7.38
N ASP A 6 -0.04 7.00 8.42
CA ASP A 6 0.43 5.63 8.23
C ASP A 6 -0.71 4.78 7.68
N VAL A 7 -0.42 4.05 6.61
CA VAL A 7 -1.40 3.28 5.85
C VAL A 7 -0.95 1.82 5.74
N VAL A 8 -1.92 0.91 5.90
CA VAL A 8 -1.76 -0.53 5.70
C VAL A 8 -2.54 -0.91 4.43
N GLU A 9 -1.84 -1.42 3.41
CA GLU A 9 -2.45 -1.83 2.14
C GLU A 9 -2.63 -3.36 2.12
N LEU A 10 -3.85 -3.83 2.36
CA LEU A 10 -4.19 -5.26 2.26
C LEU A 10 -4.70 -5.59 0.85
N PHE A 11 -4.36 -6.78 0.35
CA PHE A 11 -4.70 -7.20 -1.01
C PHE A 11 -4.18 -6.22 -2.08
N ALA A 12 -2.92 -5.79 -1.92
CA ALA A 12 -2.31 -4.74 -2.72
C ALA A 12 -2.32 -5.00 -4.23
N GLY A 13 -2.45 -6.27 -4.65
CA GLY A 13 -2.35 -6.66 -6.05
C GLY A 13 -1.02 -6.17 -6.62
N VAL A 14 -1.05 -5.39 -7.70
CA VAL A 14 0.16 -4.79 -8.30
C VAL A 14 0.65 -3.50 -7.61
N GLY A 15 -0.07 -3.00 -6.59
CA GLY A 15 0.34 -1.83 -5.80
C GLY A 15 -0.02 -0.46 -6.38
N GLY A 16 -1.02 -0.39 -7.27
CA GLY A 16 -1.46 0.88 -7.88
C GLY A 16 -2.05 1.88 -6.88
N PHE A 17 -2.66 1.40 -5.80
CA PHE A 17 -3.25 2.26 -4.78
C PHE A 17 -2.17 2.96 -3.94
N ARG A 18 -1.11 2.25 -3.54
CA ARG A 18 0.12 2.86 -2.98
C ARG A 18 0.70 3.95 -3.87
N VAL A 19 0.86 3.72 -5.18
CA VAL A 19 1.43 4.72 -6.10
C VAL A 19 0.59 6.02 -6.10
N GLY A 20 -0.74 5.90 -6.13
CA GLY A 20 -1.63 7.07 -6.02
C GLY A 20 -1.54 7.78 -4.67
N LEU A 21 -1.45 7.00 -3.58
CA LEU A 21 -1.31 7.51 -2.23
C LEU A 21 0.01 8.28 -2.02
N GLU A 22 1.12 7.76 -2.54
CA GLU A 22 2.44 8.40 -2.49
C GLU A 22 2.47 9.68 -3.30
N ALA A 23 1.85 9.70 -4.49
CA ALA A 23 1.69 10.91 -5.31
C ALA A 23 0.89 12.02 -4.58
N GLY A 24 -0.03 11.64 -3.69
CA GLY A 24 -0.78 12.58 -2.84
C GLY A 24 0.02 13.18 -1.67
N GLY A 25 1.23 12.69 -1.39
CA GLY A 25 2.21 13.29 -0.47
C GLY A 25 1.86 13.28 1.02
N LYS A 26 0.68 12.80 1.40
CA LYS A 26 0.18 12.77 2.80
C LYS A 26 0.14 11.38 3.41
N SER A 27 0.60 10.36 2.71
CA SER A 27 0.54 8.98 3.17
C SER A 27 1.93 8.37 3.30
N ASN A 28 2.04 7.38 4.17
CA ASN A 28 3.20 6.55 4.37
C ASN A 28 2.71 5.10 4.45
N VAL A 29 2.89 4.32 3.39
CA VAL A 29 2.48 2.90 3.40
C VAL A 29 3.51 2.11 4.20
N VAL A 30 3.15 1.74 5.43
CA VAL A 30 4.04 1.05 6.37
C VAL A 30 4.00 -0.47 6.23
N TYR A 31 2.93 -1.00 5.63
CA TYR A 31 2.77 -2.42 5.39
C TYR A 31 1.93 -2.63 4.14
N ALA A 32 2.33 -3.62 3.34
CA ALA A 32 1.53 -4.12 2.25
C ALA A 32 1.50 -5.66 2.28
N ASN A 33 0.31 -6.20 2.12
CA ASN A 33 0.10 -7.63 1.95
C ASN A 33 -0.39 -7.87 0.52
N GLN A 34 0.19 -8.86 -0.13
CA GLN A 34 -0.35 -9.44 -1.34
C GLN A 34 -0.57 -10.92 -1.07
N TRP A 35 -1.84 -11.30 -1.04
CA TRP A 35 -2.23 -12.69 -0.99
C TRP A 35 -3.03 -13.03 -2.24
N GLU A 36 -2.53 -13.99 -3.02
CA GLU A 36 -3.18 -14.48 -4.23
C GLU A 36 -3.59 -15.95 -4.01
N PRO A 37 -4.89 -16.27 -4.09
CA PRO A 37 -5.34 -17.65 -3.95
C PRO A 37 -4.77 -18.50 -5.10
N GLY A 38 -4.05 -19.57 -4.74
CA GLY A 38 -3.52 -20.54 -5.71
C GLY A 38 -2.06 -20.33 -6.12
N ARG A 39 -1.37 -19.29 -5.61
CA ARG A 39 0.08 -19.16 -5.76
C ARG A 39 0.75 -20.29 -4.95
N LYS A 40 1.15 -21.36 -5.62
CA LYS A 40 1.96 -22.43 -5.05
C LYS A 40 3.42 -22.00 -5.15
N ASN A 41 4.12 -21.99 -4.02
CA ASN A 41 5.55 -21.71 -3.93
C ASN A 41 6.38 -22.69 -4.77
#